data_AF-A0A9X4QVA0-F1
#
_entry.id   AF-A0A9X4QVA0-F1
#
_cell.length_a   1.000
_cell.length_b   1.000
_cell.length_c   1.000
_cell.angle_alpha   90.00
_cell.angle_beta   90.00
_cell.angle_gamma   90.00
#
_symmetry.space_group_name_H-M   'P 1'
#
loop_
_entity.id
_entity.type
_entity.pdbx_description
1 polymer ?
#
loop_
_entity_poly.entity_id
_entity_poly.type
_entity_poly.pdbx_seq_one_letter_code
_entity_poly.pdbx_strand_id
1 'polypeptide(L)'
;MKGSTHLIIGLVVGGAAACYYPPGPVQSSAYVAAAALSALAPDLDGTNMLSAKLGGLSRAIHRGALVGGVVAAAAALYLYATGQPVPAVLGWIGIPLMLVLMSVSSGTIRNGLVSLVGIGLAVAGYRSGETWLIGLGAYTAWAPWLKHRGMTHTVWALAIWYWLGRELETERDIPGIAIVAAAGYASHLVADTLTSLGVKWLYPLYRKSIKLPFF
;
A
#
# COMPACT_ATOMS: atom_id res chain seq x y z
N MET A 1 -9.87 12.54 1.99
CA MET A 1 -10.48 12.19 3.30
C MET A 1 -9.35 11.95 4.30
N LYS A 2 -9.57 11.30 5.45
CA LYS A 2 -8.47 10.86 6.32
C LYS A 2 -7.94 9.51 5.85
N GLY A 3 -6.66 9.22 6.06
CA GLY A 3 -6.05 7.92 5.75
C GLY A 3 -6.78 6.74 6.39
N SER A 4 -7.30 6.90 7.61
CA SER A 4 -8.10 5.87 8.28
C SER A 4 -9.39 5.51 7.53
N THR A 5 -10.02 6.48 6.85
CA THR A 5 -11.23 6.21 6.06
C THR A 5 -10.88 5.43 4.80
N HIS A 6 -9.78 5.79 4.12
CA HIS A 6 -9.29 5.03 2.98
C HIS A 6 -8.91 3.60 3.37
N LEU A 7 -8.26 3.41 4.53
CA LEU A 7 -7.97 2.08 5.06
C LEU A 7 -9.25 1.25 5.27
N ILE A 8 -10.29 1.82 5.87
CA ILE A 8 -11.56 1.12 6.10
C ILE A 8 -12.19 0.71 4.76
N ILE A 9 -12.23 1.61 3.78
CA ILE A 9 -12.78 1.31 2.45
C ILE A 9 -11.96 0.18 1.79
N GLY A 10 -10.62 0.24 1.86
CA GLY A 10 -9.74 -0.81 1.34
C GLY A 10 -9.96 -2.16 2.02
N LEU A 11 -10.13 -2.19 3.34
CA LEU A 11 -10.46 -3.42 4.08
C LEU A 11 -11.81 -4.01 3.65
N VAL A 12 -12.82 -3.16 3.40
CA VAL A 12 -14.13 -3.61 2.88
C VAL A 12 -13.98 -4.18 1.47
N VAL A 13 -13.24 -3.52 0.58
CA VAL A 13 -12.96 -4.01 -0.79
C VAL A 13 -12.27 -5.38 -0.73
N GLY A 14 -11.23 -5.52 0.08
CA GLY A 14 -10.49 -6.77 0.23
C GLY A 14 -11.30 -7.88 0.89
N GLY A 15 -12.15 -7.55 1.87
CA GLY A 15 -13.08 -8.50 2.49
C GLY A 15 -14.13 -9.01 1.50
N ALA A 16 -14.70 -8.13 0.69
CA ALA A 16 -15.62 -8.52 -0.39
C ALA A 16 -14.91 -9.41 -1.43
N ALA A 17 -13.68 -9.08 -1.80
CA ALA A 17 -12.88 -9.90 -2.69
C ALA A 17 -12.56 -11.28 -2.11
N ALA A 18 -12.27 -11.37 -0.82
CA ALA A 18 -12.04 -12.64 -0.12
C ALA A 18 -13.27 -13.55 -0.11
N CYS A 19 -14.49 -12.99 -0.16
CA CYS A 19 -15.72 -13.75 -0.34
C CYS A 19 -15.95 -14.17 -1.81
N TYR A 20 -15.51 -13.36 -2.79
CA TYR A 20 -15.76 -13.58 -4.22
C TYR A 20 -14.74 -14.51 -4.90
N TYR A 21 -13.46 -14.39 -4.55
CA TYR A 21 -12.36 -15.21 -5.08
C TYR A 21 -11.86 -16.22 -4.04
N PRO A 22 -12.64 -17.18 -3.51
CA PRO A 22 -12.13 -18.07 -2.46
C PRO A 22 -11.29 -19.22 -3.06
N PRO A 23 -10.07 -19.45 -2.54
CA PRO A 23 -9.58 -20.85 -2.48
C PRO A 23 -9.02 -21.26 -1.10
N GLY A 24 -8.82 -20.34 -0.14
CA GLY A 24 -8.37 -20.63 1.23
C GLY A 24 -7.90 -19.40 2.04
N PRO A 25 -7.66 -19.53 3.36
CA PRO A 25 -7.38 -18.40 4.26
C PRO A 25 -6.18 -17.52 3.88
N VAL A 26 -5.17 -18.09 3.21
CA VAL A 26 -3.95 -17.37 2.80
C VAL A 26 -4.22 -16.40 1.65
N GLN A 27 -4.97 -16.83 0.62
CA GLN A 27 -5.32 -15.95 -0.50
C GLN A 27 -6.35 -14.89 -0.07
N SER A 28 -7.30 -15.27 0.80
CA SER A 28 -8.23 -14.32 1.43
C SER A 28 -7.50 -13.21 2.18
N SER A 29 -6.47 -13.53 2.96
CA SER A 29 -5.67 -12.52 3.65
C SER A 29 -4.84 -11.66 2.68
N ALA A 30 -4.35 -12.25 1.59
CA ALA A 30 -3.65 -11.50 0.53
C ALA A 30 -4.55 -10.46 -0.13
N TYR A 31 -5.83 -10.76 -0.43
CA TYR A 31 -6.76 -9.77 -0.97
C TYR A 31 -7.04 -8.61 0.00
N VAL A 32 -7.25 -8.93 1.28
CA VAL A 32 -7.46 -7.92 2.33
C VAL A 32 -6.24 -7.01 2.46
N ALA A 33 -5.04 -7.59 2.52
CA ALA A 33 -3.80 -6.83 2.61
C ALA A 33 -3.57 -5.98 1.36
N ALA A 34 -3.72 -6.56 0.17
CA ALA A 34 -3.52 -5.86 -1.09
C ALA A 34 -4.47 -4.67 -1.24
N ALA A 35 -5.76 -4.84 -0.98
CA ALA A 35 -6.74 -3.76 -1.08
C ALA A 35 -6.49 -2.65 -0.03
N ALA A 36 -6.21 -3.03 1.22
CA ALA A 36 -5.91 -2.09 2.30
C ALA A 36 -4.68 -1.23 2.00
N LEU A 37 -3.60 -1.85 1.51
CA LEU A 37 -2.40 -1.13 1.10
C LEU A 37 -2.65 -0.23 -0.09
N SER A 38 -3.34 -0.74 -1.10
CA SER A 38 -3.61 -0.02 -2.33
C SER A 38 -4.43 1.25 -2.05
N ALA A 39 -5.36 1.20 -1.09
CA ALA A 39 -6.14 2.36 -0.67
C ALA A 39 -5.30 3.42 0.08
N LEU A 40 -4.14 3.05 0.62
CA LEU A 40 -3.22 3.96 1.31
C LEU A 40 -2.07 4.44 0.42
N ALA A 41 -1.75 3.69 -0.64
CA ALA A 41 -0.62 3.96 -1.51
C ALA A 41 -0.59 5.38 -2.14
N PRO A 42 -1.73 6.00 -2.52
CA PRO A 42 -1.70 7.37 -3.05
C PRO A 42 -1.15 8.40 -2.06
N ASP A 43 -1.50 8.23 -0.78
CA ASP A 43 -1.16 9.14 0.32
C ASP A 43 0.26 8.93 0.88
N LEU A 44 1.04 7.99 0.32
CA LEU A 44 2.46 7.88 0.67
C LEU A 44 3.23 9.17 0.36
N ASP A 45 2.72 9.99 -0.57
CA ASP A 45 3.20 11.34 -0.92
C ASP A 45 2.81 12.44 0.09
N GLY A 46 1.98 12.09 1.08
CA GLY A 46 1.41 13.01 2.05
C GLY A 46 2.19 13.05 3.37
N THR A 47 2.05 14.17 4.09
CA THR A 47 2.79 14.41 5.33
C THR A 47 2.08 13.91 6.58
N ASN A 48 0.78 13.60 6.56
CA ASN A 48 0.03 13.26 7.78
C ASN A 48 -1.17 12.36 7.49
N MET A 49 -0.99 11.04 7.42
CA MET A 49 -2.11 10.11 7.22
C MET A 49 -2.87 9.80 8.53
N LEU A 50 -2.20 9.86 9.68
CA LEU A 50 -2.72 9.45 11.01
C LEU A 50 -2.65 10.54 12.10
N SER A 51 -2.68 11.82 11.72
CA SER A 51 -2.49 12.93 12.66
C SER A 51 -3.68 13.16 13.61
N ALA A 52 -3.39 12.95 14.90
CA ALA A 52 -3.78 13.76 16.06
C ALA A 52 -4.97 13.39 16.98
N LYS A 53 -5.78 12.34 16.72
CA LYS A 53 -6.78 11.86 17.72
C LYS A 53 -6.97 10.34 17.71
N LEU A 54 -5.90 9.57 17.79
CA LEU A 54 -6.01 8.12 17.95
C LEU A 54 -6.40 7.81 19.40
N GLY A 55 -7.63 7.35 19.61
CA GLY A 55 -8.05 6.78 20.90
C GLY A 55 -7.16 5.61 21.32
N GLY A 56 -7.27 5.16 22.57
CA GLY A 56 -6.41 4.09 23.14
C GLY A 56 -6.32 2.84 22.26
N LEU A 57 -7.45 2.38 21.72
CA LEU A 57 -7.53 1.22 20.83
C LEU A 57 -6.74 1.39 19.54
N SER A 58 -6.82 2.56 18.91
CA SER A 58 -6.11 2.81 17.64
C SER A 58 -4.60 2.91 17.85
N ARG A 59 -4.15 3.44 18.99
CA ARG A 59 -2.73 3.39 19.40
C ARG A 59 -2.24 1.98 19.68
N ALA A 60 -3.07 1.13 20.29
CA ALA A 60 -2.75 -0.26 20.57
C ALA A 60 -2.65 -1.09 19.28
N ILE A 61 -3.62 -0.95 18.36
CA ILE A 61 -3.58 -1.58 17.03
C ILE A 61 -2.34 -1.14 16.27
N HIS A 62 -2.05 0.16 16.28
CA HIS A 62 -0.87 0.72 15.62
C HIS A 62 0.44 0.17 16.22
N ARG A 63 0.59 0.16 17.55
CA ARG A 63 1.78 -0.39 18.21
C ARG A 63 1.93 -1.90 17.98
N GLY A 64 0.84 -2.65 18.06
CA GLY A 64 0.83 -4.09 17.79
C GLY A 64 1.24 -4.39 16.36
N ALA A 65 0.72 -3.63 15.41
CA ALA A 65 1.17 -3.67 14.02
C ALA A 65 2.68 -3.33 13.91
N LEU A 66 3.18 -2.33 14.64
CA LEU A 66 4.57 -1.88 14.55
C LEU A 66 5.54 -2.93 15.05
N VAL A 67 5.27 -3.44 16.24
CA VAL A 67 6.05 -4.51 16.86
C VAL A 67 5.95 -5.78 16.01
N GLY A 68 4.75 -6.15 15.55
CA GLY A 68 4.57 -7.30 14.67
C GLY A 68 5.37 -7.20 13.37
N GLY A 69 5.46 -6.00 12.77
CA GLY A 69 6.22 -5.76 11.54
C GLY A 69 7.70 -5.87 11.74
N VAL A 70 8.22 -5.25 12.80
CA VAL A 70 9.64 -5.35 13.16
C VAL A 70 10.02 -6.79 13.48
N VAL A 71 9.19 -7.51 14.23
CA VAL A 71 9.42 -8.92 14.56
C VAL A 71 9.39 -9.81 13.32
N ALA A 72 8.41 -9.61 12.43
CA ALA A 72 8.31 -10.36 11.19
C ALA A 72 9.50 -10.09 10.25
N ALA A 73 9.93 -8.82 10.14
CA ALA A 73 11.11 -8.44 9.36
C ALA A 73 12.41 -9.02 9.95
N ALA A 74 12.58 -8.98 11.27
CA ALA A 74 13.72 -9.56 11.96
C ALA A 74 13.75 -11.09 11.82
N ALA A 75 12.60 -11.75 11.92
CA ALA A 75 12.47 -13.19 11.71
C ALA A 75 12.80 -13.57 10.25
N ALA A 76 12.30 -12.82 9.27
CA ALA A 76 12.63 -13.03 7.86
C ALA A 76 14.15 -12.84 7.61
N LEU A 77 14.75 -11.81 8.20
CA LEU A 77 16.19 -11.55 8.09
C LEU A 77 17.03 -12.64 8.74
N TYR A 78 16.61 -13.14 9.92
CA TYR A 78 17.28 -14.25 10.61
C TYR A 78 17.21 -15.55 9.81
N LEU A 79 16.04 -15.88 9.27
CA LEU A 79 15.86 -17.07 8.43
C LEU A 79 16.69 -16.97 7.15
N TYR A 80 16.70 -15.80 6.51
CA TYR A 80 17.56 -15.54 5.37
C TYR A 80 19.06 -15.68 5.72
N ALA A 81 19.51 -15.08 6.82
CA ALA A 81 20.91 -15.10 7.25
C ALA A 81 21.39 -16.50 7.65
N THR A 82 20.48 -17.38 8.07
CA THR A 82 20.74 -18.77 8.44
C THR A 82 20.52 -19.76 7.28
N GLY A 83 20.22 -19.26 6.07
CA GLY A 83 19.97 -20.07 4.88
C GLY A 83 18.69 -20.90 4.93
N GLN A 84 17.79 -20.60 5.88
CA GLN A 84 16.50 -21.27 6.02
C GLN A 84 15.49 -20.68 5.03
N PRO A 85 14.56 -21.51 4.50
CA PRO A 85 13.52 -21.01 3.60
C PRO A 85 12.66 -20.00 4.36
N VAL A 86 12.57 -18.76 3.85
CA VAL A 86 11.68 -17.74 4.41
C VAL A 86 10.25 -18.09 4.00
N PRO A 87 9.35 -18.41 4.96
CA PRO A 87 7.97 -18.71 4.64
C PRO A 87 7.35 -17.53 3.89
N ALA A 88 6.65 -17.82 2.78
CA ALA A 88 6.05 -16.79 1.94
C ALA A 88 5.20 -15.80 2.78
N VAL A 89 4.54 -16.29 3.84
CA VAL A 89 3.73 -15.52 4.79
C VAL A 89 4.47 -14.31 5.41
N LEU A 90 5.79 -14.38 5.59
CA LEU A 90 6.59 -13.27 6.13
C LEU A 90 6.82 -12.15 5.09
N GLY A 91 6.89 -12.48 3.80
CA GLY A 91 6.88 -11.51 2.71
C GLY A 91 5.50 -10.86 2.52
N TRP A 92 4.43 -11.67 2.63
CA TRP A 92 3.04 -11.23 2.52
C TRP A 92 2.57 -10.32 3.65
N ILE A 93 3.11 -10.49 4.87
CA ILE A 93 2.75 -9.68 6.05
C ILE A 93 3.75 -8.54 6.26
N GLY A 94 5.05 -8.75 6.02
CA GLY A 94 6.09 -7.76 6.31
C GLY A 94 6.01 -6.49 5.45
N ILE A 95 5.65 -6.64 4.16
CA ILE A 95 5.55 -5.53 3.21
C ILE A 95 4.35 -4.62 3.51
N PRO A 96 3.12 -5.15 3.73
CA PRO A 96 2.00 -4.33 4.17
C PRO A 96 2.22 -3.66 5.51
N LEU A 97 2.80 -4.41 6.44
CA LEU A 97 3.03 -3.92 7.79
C LEU A 97 4.04 -2.79 7.75
N MET A 98 5.15 -2.90 7.02
CA MET A 98 6.12 -1.82 6.89
C MET A 98 5.54 -0.55 6.23
N LEU A 99 4.68 -0.69 5.21
CA LEU A 99 4.02 0.45 4.55
C LEU A 99 2.97 1.15 5.44
N VAL A 100 2.23 0.39 6.24
CA VAL A 100 1.27 0.93 7.23
C VAL A 100 1.99 1.71 8.33
N LEU A 101 3.19 1.29 8.74
CA LEU A 101 3.91 1.86 9.88
C LEU A 101 4.68 3.13 9.57
N MET A 102 5.02 3.36 8.30
CA MET A 102 5.73 4.57 7.89
C MET A 102 4.78 5.68 7.45
N SER A 103 3.48 5.43 7.50
CA SER A 103 2.43 6.40 7.19
C SER A 103 2.13 7.38 8.34
N VAL A 104 2.97 7.41 9.39
CA VAL A 104 2.60 7.94 10.71
C VAL A 104 3.42 9.18 11.12
N SER A 105 4.56 9.43 10.48
CA SER A 105 5.38 10.62 10.73
C SER A 105 5.50 11.50 9.48
N SER A 106 5.66 12.81 9.70
CA SER A 106 5.80 13.81 8.64
C SER A 106 7.27 14.21 8.46
N GLY A 107 7.70 14.46 7.22
CA GLY A 107 8.95 15.18 6.94
C GLY A 107 10.07 14.34 6.33
N THR A 108 11.21 14.98 6.08
CA THR A 108 12.31 14.43 5.29
C THR A 108 12.88 13.13 5.85
N ILE A 109 12.98 13.00 7.17
CA ILE A 109 13.46 11.77 7.81
C ILE A 109 12.53 10.59 7.49
N ARG A 110 11.21 10.80 7.59
CA ARG A 110 10.22 9.79 7.23
C ARG A 110 10.34 9.40 5.76
N ASN A 111 10.44 10.38 4.87
CA ASN A 111 10.60 10.11 3.43
C ASN A 111 11.86 9.30 3.15
N GLY A 112 12.99 9.66 3.79
CA GLY A 112 14.24 8.91 3.69
C GLY A 112 14.10 7.47 4.19
N LEU A 113 13.50 7.26 5.37
CA LEU A 113 13.26 5.92 5.90
C LEU A 113 12.36 5.10 4.95
N VAL A 114 11.24 5.67 4.47
CA VAL A 114 10.33 4.96 3.54
C VAL A 114 11.06 4.60 2.26
N SER A 115 11.97 5.47 1.83
CA SER A 115 12.78 5.20 0.65
C SER A 115 13.79 4.09 0.85
N LEU A 116 14.44 4.00 2.01
CA LEU A 116 15.32 2.89 2.35
C LEU A 116 14.56 1.56 2.36
N VAL A 117 13.33 1.57 2.88
CA VAL A 117 12.42 0.42 2.80
C VAL A 117 12.10 0.06 1.36
N GLY A 118 11.69 1.02 0.53
CA GLY A 118 11.39 0.80 -0.89
C GLY A 118 12.60 0.26 -1.66
N ILE A 119 13.80 0.78 -1.41
CA ILE A 119 15.06 0.28 -1.98
C ILE A 119 15.32 -1.16 -1.52
N GLY A 120 15.12 -1.47 -0.25
CA GLY A 120 15.26 -2.83 0.27
C GLY A 120 14.32 -3.82 -0.41
N LEU A 121 13.07 -3.42 -0.64
CA LEU A 121 12.10 -4.21 -1.42
C LEU A 121 12.56 -4.39 -2.86
N ALA A 122 13.05 -3.34 -3.51
CA ALA A 122 13.51 -3.43 -4.89
C ALA A 122 14.73 -4.35 -5.03
N VAL A 123 15.68 -4.31 -4.09
CA VAL A 123 16.82 -5.22 -4.05
C VAL A 123 16.38 -6.65 -3.78
N ALA A 124 15.41 -6.86 -2.88
CA ALA A 124 14.85 -8.18 -2.63
C ALA A 124 14.18 -8.75 -3.88
N GLY A 125 13.33 -7.96 -4.55
CA GLY A 125 12.69 -8.36 -5.81
C GLY A 125 13.70 -8.67 -6.90
N TYR A 126 14.76 -7.87 -7.04
CA TYR A 126 15.84 -8.15 -8.00
C TYR A 126 16.54 -9.48 -7.70
N ARG A 127 16.79 -9.80 -6.43
CA ARG A 127 17.43 -11.05 -6.02
C ARG A 127 16.54 -12.28 -6.17
N SER A 128 15.23 -12.13 -5.99
CA SER A 128 14.26 -13.22 -6.15
C SER A 128 13.70 -13.33 -7.57
N GLY A 129 14.03 -12.39 -8.47
CA GLY A 129 13.49 -12.34 -9.83
C GLY A 129 12.04 -11.89 -9.89
N GLU A 130 11.56 -11.18 -8.86
CA GLU A 130 10.15 -10.79 -8.72
C GLU A 130 9.91 -9.34 -9.16
N THR A 131 9.28 -9.16 -10.32
CA THR A 131 9.08 -7.87 -10.98
C THR A 131 8.12 -6.98 -10.19
N TRP A 132 7.04 -7.55 -9.65
CA TRP A 132 6.08 -6.79 -8.83
C TRP A 132 6.74 -6.19 -7.61
N LEU A 133 7.69 -6.91 -7.01
CA LEU A 133 8.39 -6.49 -5.79
C LEU A 133 9.41 -5.39 -6.08
N ILE A 134 10.08 -5.47 -7.25
CA ILE A 134 10.91 -4.39 -7.78
C ILE A 134 10.09 -3.11 -7.95
N GLY A 135 8.95 -3.23 -8.65
CA GLY A 135 8.09 -2.08 -8.94
C GLY A 135 7.43 -1.48 -7.69
N LEU A 136 7.00 -2.32 -6.74
CA LEU A 136 6.48 -1.87 -5.44
C LEU A 136 7.56 -1.14 -4.63
N GLY A 137 8.79 -1.66 -4.63
CA GLY A 137 9.94 -1.02 -4.00
C GLY A 137 10.26 0.34 -4.62
N ALA A 138 10.28 0.42 -5.95
CA ALA A 138 10.49 1.66 -6.70
C ALA A 138 9.40 2.71 -6.41
N TYR A 139 8.12 2.31 -6.44
CA TYR A 139 7.02 3.20 -6.08
C TYR A 139 7.16 3.71 -4.64
N THR A 140 7.43 2.81 -3.69
CA THR A 140 7.59 3.15 -2.27
C THR A 140 8.75 4.11 -2.04
N ALA A 141 9.86 3.95 -2.79
CA ALA A 141 11.00 4.85 -2.68
C ALA A 141 10.78 6.22 -3.30
N TRP A 142 9.91 6.31 -4.30
CA TRP A 142 9.68 7.54 -5.05
C TRP A 142 8.50 8.36 -4.50
N ALA A 143 7.38 7.71 -4.18
CA ALA A 143 6.13 8.37 -3.80
C ALA A 143 6.25 9.41 -2.67
N PRO A 144 7.01 9.18 -1.57
CA PRO A 144 7.13 10.14 -0.47
C PRO A 144 7.69 11.51 -0.87
N TRP A 145 8.43 11.58 -1.97
CA TRP A 145 9.06 12.81 -2.46
C TRP A 145 8.18 13.59 -3.42
N LEU A 146 7.04 13.03 -3.81
CA LEU A 146 6.09 13.71 -4.67
C LEU A 146 5.28 14.75 -3.90
N LYS A 147 4.83 15.77 -4.63
CA LYS A 147 3.87 16.73 -4.07
C LYS A 147 2.57 15.98 -3.78
N HIS A 148 2.12 16.06 -2.53
CA HIS A 148 0.83 15.51 -2.11
C HIS A 148 -0.31 15.90 -3.07
N ARG A 149 -1.14 14.94 -3.46
CA ARG A 149 -2.22 15.09 -4.46
C ARG A 149 -1.70 15.50 -5.85
N GLY A 150 -0.51 15.01 -6.18
CA GLY A 150 0.17 15.20 -7.45
C GLY A 150 0.12 13.94 -8.32
N MET A 151 1.28 13.36 -8.62
CA MET A 151 1.42 12.21 -9.53
C MET A 151 0.72 10.95 -9.02
N THR A 152 0.72 10.67 -7.72
CA THR A 152 0.05 9.48 -7.16
C THR A 152 -1.48 9.58 -7.24
N HIS A 153 -2.03 10.77 -7.45
CA HIS A 153 -3.47 10.99 -7.55
C HIS A 153 -3.93 11.09 -9.02
N THR A 154 -3.47 10.14 -9.84
CA THR A 154 -3.71 10.12 -11.29
C THR A 154 -4.19 8.76 -11.78
N VAL A 155 -4.85 8.74 -12.94
CA VAL A 155 -5.19 7.50 -13.65
C VAL A 155 -3.94 6.73 -14.07
N TRP A 156 -2.82 7.42 -14.31
CA TRP A 156 -1.55 6.81 -14.65
C TRP A 156 -0.96 6.03 -13.47
N ALA A 157 -1.02 6.61 -12.27
CA ALA A 157 -0.60 5.91 -11.07
C ALA A 157 -1.49 4.69 -10.78
N LEU A 158 -2.81 4.79 -11.01
CA LEU A 158 -3.71 3.63 -10.96
C LEU A 158 -3.33 2.55 -11.98
N ALA A 159 -3.01 2.92 -13.23
CA ALA A 159 -2.59 1.98 -14.26
C ALA A 159 -1.26 1.27 -13.91
N ILE A 160 -0.28 2.02 -13.39
CA ILE A 160 0.96 1.45 -12.86
C ILE A 160 0.66 0.49 -11.72
N TRP A 161 -0.23 0.88 -10.80
CA TRP A 161 -0.60 0.04 -9.66
C TRP A 161 -1.30 -1.25 -10.08
N TYR A 162 -2.18 -1.19 -11.08
CA TYR A 162 -2.78 -2.37 -11.69
C TYR A 162 -1.72 -3.27 -12.34
N TRP A 163 -0.76 -2.70 -13.08
CA TRP A 163 0.34 -3.46 -13.66
C TRP A 163 1.17 -4.18 -12.58
N LEU A 164 1.53 -3.51 -11.48
CA LEU A 164 2.17 -4.17 -10.33
C LEU A 164 1.34 -5.32 -9.78
N GLY A 165 0.02 -5.12 -9.67
CA GLY A 165 -0.91 -6.17 -9.28
C GLY A 165 -0.94 -7.35 -10.24
N ARG A 166 -0.80 -7.11 -11.56
CA ARG A 166 -0.75 -8.16 -12.60
C ARG A 166 0.53 -8.97 -12.56
N GLU A 167 1.67 -8.33 -12.32
CA GLU A 167 2.94 -9.02 -12.08
C GLU A 167 2.83 -9.89 -10.82
N LEU A 168 2.24 -9.36 -9.74
CA LEU A 168 2.01 -10.11 -8.49
C LEU A 168 1.10 -11.31 -8.72
N GLU A 169 -0.01 -11.11 -9.42
CA GLU A 169 -0.96 -12.16 -9.77
C GLU A 169 -0.29 -13.31 -10.54
N THR A 170 0.57 -12.97 -11.50
CA THR A 170 1.24 -13.94 -12.37
C THR A 170 2.36 -14.68 -11.65
N GLU A 171 3.22 -13.98 -10.90
CA GLU A 171 4.36 -14.58 -10.21
C GLU A 171 3.97 -15.40 -8.97
N ARG A 172 2.79 -15.14 -8.40
CA ARG A 172 2.34 -15.76 -7.14
C ARG A 172 1.08 -16.60 -7.26
N ASP A 173 0.52 -16.71 -8.45
CA ASP A 173 -0.70 -17.49 -8.75
C ASP A 173 -1.84 -17.16 -7.78
N ILE A 174 -2.16 -15.87 -7.66
CA ILE A 174 -3.27 -15.36 -6.83
C ILE A 174 -4.31 -14.70 -7.73
N PRO A 175 -5.24 -15.47 -8.32
CA PRO A 175 -6.21 -14.96 -9.28
C PRO A 175 -7.03 -13.78 -8.73
N GLY A 176 -7.20 -12.74 -9.53
CA GLY A 176 -7.97 -11.55 -9.17
C GLY A 176 -7.21 -10.51 -8.34
N ILE A 177 -6.02 -10.80 -7.77
CA ILE A 177 -5.33 -9.85 -6.88
C ILE A 177 -4.99 -8.52 -7.57
N ALA A 178 -4.76 -8.53 -8.89
CA ALA A 178 -4.54 -7.30 -9.65
C ALA A 178 -5.75 -6.39 -9.66
N ILE A 179 -6.94 -6.96 -9.87
CA ILE A 179 -8.21 -6.22 -9.86
C ILE A 179 -8.50 -5.73 -8.44
N VAL A 180 -8.22 -6.55 -7.42
CA VAL A 180 -8.41 -6.18 -6.01
C VAL A 180 -7.50 -5.02 -5.61
N ALA A 181 -6.23 -5.05 -6.00
CA ALA A 181 -5.28 -3.96 -5.77
C ALA A 181 -5.72 -2.68 -6.49
N ALA A 182 -6.09 -2.78 -7.76
CA ALA A 182 -6.61 -1.66 -8.54
C ALA A 182 -7.90 -1.08 -7.94
N ALA A 183 -8.83 -1.93 -7.48
CA ALA A 183 -10.06 -1.50 -6.82
C ALA A 183 -9.76 -0.78 -5.50
N GLY A 184 -8.81 -1.27 -4.70
CA GLY A 184 -8.34 -0.58 -3.50
C GLY A 184 -7.77 0.81 -3.81
N TYR A 185 -6.90 0.93 -4.80
CA TYR A 185 -6.32 2.21 -5.23
C TYR A 185 -7.37 3.16 -5.82
N ALA A 186 -8.24 2.64 -6.69
CA ALA A 186 -9.31 3.40 -7.30
C ALA A 186 -10.30 3.91 -6.25
N SER A 187 -10.60 3.11 -5.21
CA SER A 187 -11.47 3.53 -4.11
C SER A 187 -10.96 4.80 -3.42
N HIS A 188 -9.63 4.95 -3.30
CA HIS A 188 -9.02 6.17 -2.78
C HIS A 188 -9.32 7.37 -3.70
N LEU A 189 -9.00 7.25 -5.00
CA LEU A 189 -9.18 8.33 -5.97
C LEU A 189 -10.65 8.72 -6.13
N VAL A 190 -11.56 7.74 -6.14
CA VAL A 190 -13.00 7.99 -6.20
C VAL A 190 -13.45 8.69 -4.94
N ALA A 191 -13.11 8.18 -3.76
CA ALA A 191 -13.49 8.79 -2.49
C ALA A 191 -13.01 10.25 -2.38
N ASP A 192 -11.79 10.54 -2.82
CA ASP A 192 -11.26 11.90 -2.81
C ASP A 192 -11.88 12.81 -3.88
N THR A 193 -12.33 12.25 -5.01
CA THR A 193 -13.14 12.98 -6.00
C THR A 193 -14.46 13.46 -5.39
N LEU A 194 -15.01 12.74 -4.41
CA LEU A 194 -16.26 13.12 -3.73
C LEU A 194 -16.07 14.23 -2.67
N THR A 195 -14.84 14.73 -2.50
CA THR A 195 -14.52 15.81 -1.56
C THR A 195 -14.38 17.16 -2.26
N SER A 196 -14.39 18.25 -1.49
CA SER A 196 -14.16 19.61 -2.00
C SER A 196 -12.76 19.83 -2.61
N LEU A 197 -11.79 18.99 -2.25
CA LEU A 197 -10.40 19.04 -2.76
C LEU A 197 -10.27 18.36 -4.14
N GLY A 198 -11.00 17.27 -4.36
CA GLY A 198 -10.94 16.48 -5.59
C GLY A 198 -9.60 15.80 -5.86
N VAL A 199 -9.49 15.26 -7.08
CA VAL A 199 -8.32 14.50 -7.58
C VAL A 199 -7.89 15.02 -8.94
N LYS A 200 -6.59 15.12 -9.19
CA LYS A 200 -6.03 15.54 -10.48
C LYS A 200 -5.80 14.35 -11.40
N TRP A 201 -6.89 13.68 -11.79
CA TRP A 201 -6.86 12.42 -12.54
C TRP A 201 -5.88 12.38 -13.72
N LEU A 202 -5.69 13.51 -14.41
CA LEU A 202 -4.89 13.59 -15.64
C LEU A 202 -3.61 14.44 -15.48
N TYR A 203 -3.16 14.71 -14.26
CA TYR A 203 -1.87 15.39 -14.03
C TYR A 203 -0.71 14.55 -14.62
N PRO A 204 0.32 15.15 -15.26
CA PRO A 204 0.57 16.58 -15.42
C PRO A 204 -0.08 17.25 -16.63
N LEU A 205 -0.79 16.48 -17.49
CA LEU A 205 -1.43 16.99 -18.71
C LEU A 205 -2.58 17.95 -18.39
N TYR A 206 -3.37 17.64 -17.37
CA TYR A 206 -4.42 18.52 -16.85
C TYR A 206 -4.23 18.73 -15.35
N ARG A 207 -4.04 19.99 -14.95
CA ARG A 207 -3.61 20.35 -13.59
C ARG A 207 -4.75 20.65 -12.62
N LYS A 208 -5.98 20.79 -13.12
CA LYS A 208 -7.14 21.07 -12.26
C LYS A 208 -7.68 19.77 -11.65
N SER A 209 -8.13 19.85 -10.41
CA SER A 209 -8.82 18.74 -9.76
C SER A 209 -10.21 18.55 -10.36
N ILE A 210 -10.58 17.30 -10.62
CA ILE A 210 -11.96 16.89 -10.85
C ILE A 210 -12.58 16.58 -9.48
N LYS A 211 -13.77 17.10 -9.23
CA LYS A 211 -14.49 16.94 -7.96
C LYS A 211 -15.99 16.91 -8.17
N LEU A 212 -16.67 16.10 -7.38
CA LEU A 212 -18.12 15.97 -7.30
C LEU A 212 -18.50 15.99 -5.81
N PRO A 213 -18.43 17.15 -5.15
CA PRO A 213 -18.70 17.24 -3.72
C PRO A 213 -20.15 16.82 -3.47
N PHE A 214 -20.33 15.78 -2.67
CA PHE A 214 -21.65 15.33 -2.20
C PHE A 214 -22.12 16.08 -0.93
N PHE A 215 -21.30 17.00 -0.43
CA PHE A 215 -21.55 17.91 0.69
C PHE A 215 -20.86 19.26 0.49
#